data_AF-A0A832X7A8-F1
#
_entry.id   AF-A0A832X7A8-F1
#
_cell.length_a   1.000
_cell.length_b   1.000
_cell.length_c   1.000
_cell.angle_alpha   90.00
_cell.angle_beta   90.00
_cell.angle_gamma   90.00
#
_symmetry.space_group_name_H-M   'P 1'
#
loop_
_entity.id
_entity.type
_entity.pdbx_description
1 polymer ?
#
loop_
_entity_poly.entity_id
_entity_poly.type
_entity_poly.pdbx_seq_one_letter_code
_entity_poly.pdbx_strand_id
1 'polypeptide(L)'
;MSEDKKQWDQANFDAKMKESQVELLELRMQLQNLLVKFGLRALRTYQAARNVPLRPNEIENLVKYELDNVAGDLSEKEAQSPIINQVKLEWEKQPIAQSP
;
A
#
# COMPACT_ATOMS: atom_id res chain seq x y z
N MET A 1 7.56 -32.36 39.05
CA MET A 1 7.75 -31.02 38.46
C MET A 1 8.21 -31.24 37.02
N SER A 2 7.26 -31.56 36.14
CA SER A 2 7.52 -31.74 34.72
C SER A 2 7.40 -30.36 34.08
N GLU A 3 8.52 -29.82 33.61
CA GLU A 3 8.51 -28.63 32.76
C GLU A 3 7.84 -29.02 31.44
N ASP A 4 6.56 -28.65 31.28
CA ASP A 4 5.90 -28.61 29.99
C ASP A 4 6.60 -27.54 29.14
N LYS A 5 7.69 -27.93 28.47
CA LYS A 5 8.21 -27.20 27.32
C LYS A 5 7.08 -27.15 26.31
N LYS A 6 6.32 -26.06 26.30
CA LYS A 6 5.47 -25.65 25.17
C LYS A 6 6.33 -25.83 23.92
N GLN A 7 6.06 -26.88 23.15
CA GLN A 7 6.57 -26.99 21.78
C GLN A 7 6.10 -25.72 21.10
N TRP A 8 7.04 -24.80 20.90
CA TRP A 8 6.79 -23.60 20.11
C TRP A 8 6.32 -24.09 18.75
N ASP A 9 5.10 -23.73 18.38
CA ASP A 9 4.36 -24.26 17.24
C ASP A 9 4.93 -23.66 15.95
N GLN A 10 6.17 -24.06 15.64
CA GLN A 10 7.00 -23.49 14.58
C GLN A 10 6.32 -23.59 13.22
N ALA A 11 5.57 -24.67 12.97
CA ALA A 11 4.79 -24.84 11.75
C ALA A 11 3.66 -23.80 11.61
N ASN A 12 3.01 -23.45 12.72
CA ASN A 12 1.97 -22.42 12.78
C ASN A 12 2.56 -21.01 12.62
N PHE A 13 3.75 -20.77 13.17
CA PHE A 13 4.51 -19.55 12.93
C PHE A 13 4.91 -19.41 11.44
N ASP A 14 5.48 -20.45 10.85
CA ASP A 14 5.91 -20.45 9.45
C ASP A 14 4.72 -20.25 8.49
N ALA A 15 3.56 -20.86 8.80
CA ALA A 15 2.32 -20.64 8.07
C ALA A 15 1.85 -19.17 8.13
N LYS A 16 1.82 -18.58 9.33
CA LYS A 16 1.45 -17.16 9.50
C LYS A 16 2.42 -16.20 8.80
N MET A 17 3.71 -16.51 8.80
CA MET A 17 4.70 -15.72 8.06
C MET A 17 4.48 -15.80 6.55
N LYS A 18 4.13 -16.98 6.04
CA LYS A 18 3.81 -17.16 4.62
C LYS A 18 2.52 -16.44 4.24
N GLU A 19 1.49 -16.49 5.06
CA GLU A 19 0.23 -15.75 4.87
C GLU A 19 0.48 -14.24 4.86
N SER A 20 1.25 -13.72 5.82
CA SER A 20 1.64 -12.31 5.89
C SER A 20 2.43 -11.87 4.64
N GLN A 21 3.29 -12.74 4.10
CA GLN A 21 4.00 -12.45 2.85
C GLN A 21 3.05 -12.34 1.67
N VAL A 22 2.06 -13.24 1.56
CA VAL A 22 1.07 -13.21 0.48
C VAL A 22 0.22 -11.95 0.56
N GLU A 23 -0.26 -11.60 1.76
CA GLU A 23 -1.01 -10.37 2.00
C GLU A 23 -0.20 -9.12 1.59
N LEU A 24 1.07 -9.05 1.98
CA LEU A 24 1.94 -7.94 1.60
C LEU A 24 2.12 -7.84 0.07
N LEU A 25 2.24 -8.96 -0.62
CA LEU A 25 2.34 -8.98 -2.08
C LEU A 25 1.05 -8.47 -2.73
N GLU A 26 -0.11 -8.89 -2.23
CA GLU A 26 -1.39 -8.41 -2.72
C GLU A 26 -1.54 -6.90 -2.52
N LEU A 27 -1.25 -6.40 -1.32
CA LEU A 27 -1.27 -4.96 -1.02
C LEU A 27 -0.33 -4.17 -1.93
N ARG A 28 0.86 -4.70 -2.23
CA ARG A 28 1.81 -4.08 -3.18
C ARG A 28 1.24 -4.03 -4.59
N MET A 29 0.59 -5.09 -5.07
CA MET A 29 -0.06 -5.09 -6.37
C MET A 29 -1.22 -4.09 -6.44
N GLN A 30 -2.03 -4.01 -5.38
CA GLN A 30 -3.11 -3.03 -5.29
C GLN A 30 -2.56 -1.59 -5.35
N LEU A 31 -1.48 -1.30 -4.61
CA LEU A 31 -0.81 0.00 -4.65
C LEU A 31 -0.23 0.31 -6.04
N GLN A 32 0.46 -0.64 -6.68
CA GLN A 32 1.00 -0.46 -8.03
C GLN A 32 -0.10 -0.12 -9.04
N ASN A 33 -1.22 -0.85 -9.00
CA ASN A 33 -2.37 -0.57 -9.86
C ASN A 33 -2.95 0.83 -9.63
N LEU A 34 -2.95 1.31 -8.37
CA LEU A 34 -3.38 2.66 -8.04
C LEU A 34 -2.42 3.72 -8.58
N LEU A 35 -1.11 3.52 -8.43
CA LEU A 35 -0.08 4.40 -8.98
C LEU A 35 -0.15 4.51 -10.51
N VAL A 36 -0.43 3.40 -11.21
CA VAL A 36 -0.68 3.42 -12.66
C VAL A 36 -1.88 4.32 -13.00
N LYS A 37 -2.95 4.28 -12.19
CA LYS A 37 -4.13 5.16 -12.40
C LYS A 37 -3.78 6.63 -12.22
N PHE A 38 -2.93 6.99 -11.25
CA PHE A 38 -2.42 8.36 -11.11
C PHE A 38 -1.64 8.79 -12.36
N GLY A 39 -0.69 7.98 -12.82
CA GLY A 39 0.06 8.25 -14.05
C GLY A 39 -0.85 8.45 -15.26
N LEU A 40 -1.82 7.55 -15.48
CA LEU A 40 -2.79 7.69 -16.57
C LEU A 40 -3.66 8.95 -16.44
N ARG A 41 -4.07 9.33 -15.22
CA ARG A 41 -4.81 10.57 -14.97
C ARG A 41 -3.98 11.78 -15.38
N ALA A 42 -2.71 11.84 -14.96
CA ALA A 42 -1.82 12.93 -15.33
C ALA A 42 -1.66 13.01 -16.86
N LEU A 43 -1.36 11.89 -17.52
CA LEU A 43 -1.20 11.84 -18.98
C LEU A 43 -2.45 12.34 -19.72
N ARG A 44 -3.66 11.98 -19.27
CA ARG A 44 -4.91 12.49 -19.87
C ARG A 44 -5.03 14.01 -19.72
N THR A 45 -4.69 14.55 -18.56
CA THR A 45 -4.69 16.01 -18.31
C THR A 45 -3.71 16.72 -19.24
N TYR A 46 -2.47 16.23 -19.37
CA TYR A 46 -1.48 16.82 -20.27
C TYR A 46 -1.84 16.66 -21.76
N GLN A 47 -2.40 15.51 -22.16
CA GLN A 47 -2.83 15.26 -23.53
C GLN A 47 -3.97 16.20 -23.95
N ALA A 48 -4.91 16.47 -23.03
CA ALA A 48 -6.06 17.34 -23.30
C ALA A 48 -5.65 18.78 -23.63
N ALA A 49 -4.48 19.24 -23.15
CA ALA A 49 -3.95 20.56 -23.43
C ALA A 49 -3.18 20.64 -24.77
N ARG A 50 -3.17 19.57 -25.59
CA ARG A 50 -2.34 19.47 -26.79
C ARG A 50 -3.13 19.02 -28.01
N ASN A 51 -2.71 19.55 -29.16
CA ASN A 51 -3.22 19.18 -30.48
C ASN A 51 -2.46 18.00 -31.12
N VAL A 52 -1.40 17.51 -30.47
CA VAL A 52 -0.61 16.35 -30.93
C VAL A 52 -0.47 15.33 -29.80
N PRO A 53 -0.35 14.02 -30.13
CA PRO A 53 -0.11 12.99 -29.13
C PRO A 53 1.18 13.22 -28.33
N LEU A 54 1.15 12.82 -27.05
CA LEU A 54 2.35 12.77 -26.21
C LEU A 54 3.37 11.78 -26.79
N ARG A 55 4.63 12.19 -26.85
CA ARG A 55 5.75 11.35 -27.28
C ARG A 55 6.15 10.39 -26.15
N PRO A 56 6.75 9.23 -26.44
CA PRO A 56 7.15 8.25 -25.43
C PRO A 56 7.99 8.83 -24.27
N ASN A 57 8.99 9.65 -24.56
CA ASN A 57 9.82 10.26 -23.52
C ASN A 57 9.05 11.29 -22.67
N GLU A 58 8.03 11.95 -23.25
CA GLU A 58 7.16 12.86 -22.50
C GLU A 58 6.26 12.05 -21.56
N ILE A 59 5.73 10.92 -22.03
CA ILE A 59 4.94 10.00 -21.21
C ILE A 59 5.73 9.53 -19.99
N GLU A 60 6.96 9.05 -20.20
CA GLU A 60 7.82 8.56 -19.11
C GLU A 60 8.08 9.66 -18.07
N ASN A 61 8.51 10.85 -18.51
CA ASN A 61 8.82 11.96 -17.62
C ASN A 61 7.58 12.42 -16.83
N LEU A 62 6.42 12.53 -17.48
CA LEU A 62 5.18 12.95 -16.83
C LEU A 62 4.68 11.92 -15.82
N VAL A 63 4.78 10.63 -16.13
CA VAL A 63 4.45 9.57 -15.18
C VAL A 63 5.37 9.64 -13.98
N LYS A 64 6.69 9.74 -14.19
CA LYS A 64 7.64 9.85 -13.08
C LYS A 64 7.35 11.06 -12.20
N TYR A 65 7.14 12.22 -12.80
CA TYR A 65 6.79 13.45 -12.07
C TYR A 65 5.51 13.30 -11.25
N GLU A 66 4.46 12.69 -11.81
CA GLU A 66 3.22 12.44 -11.06
C GLU A 66 3.45 11.48 -9.88
N LEU A 67 4.23 10.42 -10.06
CA LEU A 67 4.53 9.47 -8.99
C LEU A 67 5.33 10.12 -7.86
N ASP A 68 6.30 10.96 -8.19
CA ASP A 68 7.08 11.72 -7.22
C ASP A 68 6.17 12.69 -6.44
N ASN A 69 5.24 13.37 -7.10
CA ASN A 69 4.26 14.23 -6.43
C ASN A 69 3.33 13.44 -5.50
N VAL A 70 2.78 12.32 -5.97
CA VAL A 70 1.90 11.46 -5.15
C VAL A 70 2.64 10.97 -3.91
N ALA A 71 3.91 10.55 -4.06
CA ALA A 71 4.74 10.17 -2.93
C ALA A 71 5.00 11.34 -1.97
N GLY A 72 5.27 12.54 -2.50
CA GLY A 72 5.41 13.76 -1.72
C GLY A 72 4.15 14.08 -0.92
N ASP A 73 3.00 14.17 -1.59
CA ASP A 73 1.70 14.46 -0.98
C ASP A 73 1.34 13.46 0.13
N LEU A 74 1.62 12.17 -0.07
CA LEU A 74 1.39 11.13 0.95
C LEU A 74 2.40 11.16 2.11
N SER A 75 3.56 11.79 1.91
CA SER A 75 4.55 11.98 2.96
C SER A 75 4.21 13.14 3.90
N GLU A 76 3.32 14.05 3.46
CA GLU A 76 2.91 15.20 4.25
C GLU A 76 2.10 14.80 5.48
N LYS A 77 2.35 15.49 6.60
CA LYS A 77 1.75 15.17 7.89
C LYS A 77 0.22 15.27 7.86
N GLU A 78 -0.28 16.25 7.13
CA GLU A 78 -1.71 16.53 6.94
C GLU A 78 -2.40 15.39 6.19
N ALA A 79 -1.70 14.73 5.26
CA ALA A 79 -2.20 13.55 4.55
C ALA A 79 -2.13 12.28 5.41
N GLN A 80 -1.07 12.12 6.21
CA GLN A 80 -0.88 10.94 7.05
C GLN A 80 -1.80 10.90 8.27
N SER A 81 -2.11 12.05 8.87
CA SER A 81 -2.85 12.12 10.14
C SER A 81 -4.24 11.45 10.07
N PRO A 82 -5.08 11.70 9.04
CA PRO A 82 -6.35 11.01 8.87
C PRO A 82 -6.18 9.50 8.69
N ILE A 83 -5.17 9.07 7.93
CA ILE A 83 -4.89 7.64 7.69
C ILE A 83 -4.54 6.95 9.00
N ILE A 84 -3.63 7.52 9.78
CA ILE A 84 -3.23 6.98 11.09
C ILE A 84 -4.43 6.87 12.03
N ASN A 85 -5.27 7.89 12.08
CA ASN A 85 -6.47 7.88 12.92
C ASN A 85 -7.46 6.80 12.47
N GLN A 86 -7.68 6.66 11.16
CA GLN A 86 -8.54 5.61 10.63
C GLN A 86 -8.00 4.21 10.97
N VAL A 87 -6.69 4.00 10.82
CA VAL A 87 -6.05 2.71 11.16
C VAL A 87 -6.25 2.38 12.63
N LYS A 88 -6.11 3.35 13.54
CA LYS A 88 -6.37 3.13 14.98
C LYS A 88 -7.84 2.73 15.23
N LEU A 89 -8.79 3.41 14.60
CA LEU A 89 -10.21 3.09 14.74
C LEU A 89 -10.54 1.70 14.20
N GLU A 90 -9.99 1.31 13.06
CA GLU A 90 -10.20 -0.05 12.51
C GLU A 90 -9.53 -1.12 13.39
N TRP A 91 -8.37 -0.81 13.98
CA TRP A 91 -7.70 -1.70 14.91
C TRP A 91 -8.55 -1.95 16.17
N GLU A 92 -9.12 -0.89 16.75
CA GLU A 92 -9.99 -0.98 17.93
C GLU A 92 -11.28 -1.78 17.70
N LYS A 93 -11.76 -1.85 16.45
CA LYS A 93 -12.92 -2.67 16.07
C LYS A 93 -12.60 -4.15 15.95
N GLN A 94 -11.32 -4.52 15.90
CA GLN A 94 -10.98 -5.93 15.83
C GLN A 94 -11.38 -6.58 17.15
N PRO A 95 -12.11 -7.72 17.12
CA PRO A 95 -12.44 -8.43 18.34
C PRO A 95 -11.11 -8.77 19.03
N ILE A 96 -10.92 -8.25 20.26
CA ILE A 96 -9.88 -8.75 21.14
C ILE A 96 -10.12 -10.25 21.17
N ALA A 97 -9.20 -11.02 20.61
CA ALA A 97 -9.22 -12.46 20.73
C ALA A 97 -9.26 -12.72 22.23
N GLN A 98 -10.47 -12.99 22.76
CA GLN A 98 -10.66 -13.48 24.10
C GLN A 98 -9.89 -14.80 24.11
N SER A 99 -8.66 -14.72 24.63
CA SER A 99 -7.89 -15.91 24.97
C SER A 99 -8.68 -16.64 26.07
N PRO A 100 -8.70 -17.98 26.01
CA PRO A 100 -9.77 -18.84 26.54
C PRO A 100 -10.06 -18.68 28.03
#